data_AF-A0A6G2DD20-F1
#
_entry.id   AF-A0A6G2DD20-F1
#
_cell.length_a   1.000
_cell.length_b   1.000
_cell.length_c   1.000
_cell.angle_alpha   90.00
_cell.angle_beta   90.00
_cell.angle_gamma   90.00
#
_symmetry.space_group_name_H-M   'P 1'
#
loop_
_entity.id
_entity.type
_entity.pdbx_description
1 polymer ?
#
loop_
_entity_poly.entity_id
_entity_poly.type
_entity_poly.pdbx_seq_one_letter_code
_entity_poly.pdbx_strand_id
1 'polypeptide(L)'
;NRVLKTGGIFYCATFGENGVVNYLASLFKDEVNQDLENRTFTLQNGKRYLSRYFNSVDTLLYDDELQVTSIDDLVKYIQSFKGISEIGSLEEEIIRKRLESEFNNGMLIIPKEYGMFIARKES
;
A
#
# COMPACT_ATOMS: atom_id res chain seq x y z
N ASN A 1 1.46 24.27 -6.12
CA ASN A 1 1.43 25.47 -5.24
C ASN A 1 0.50 26.60 -5.65
N ARG A 2 0.03 26.67 -6.92
CA ARG A 2 -0.79 27.78 -7.42
C ARG A 2 -2.07 28.06 -6.61
N VAL A 3 -2.67 27.03 -6.02
CA VAL A 3 -3.98 27.10 -5.32
C VAL A 3 -3.87 27.22 -3.79
N LEU A 4 -2.67 27.04 -3.23
CA LEU A 4 -2.46 27.16 -1.77
C LEU A 4 -2.13 28.61 -1.43
N LYS A 5 -2.91 29.20 -0.51
CA LYS A 5 -2.56 30.49 0.10
C LYS A 5 -1.25 30.38 0.90
N THR A 6 -0.58 31.50 1.12
CA THR A 6 0.54 31.58 2.06
C THR A 6 0.08 31.12 3.45
N GLY A 7 0.89 30.30 4.11
CA GLY A 7 0.55 29.57 5.34
C GLY A 7 -0.34 28.33 5.13
N GLY A 8 -0.66 27.97 3.88
CA GLY A 8 -1.48 26.79 3.56
C GLY A 8 -0.77 25.47 3.84
N ILE A 9 -1.55 24.44 4.19
CA ILE A 9 -1.06 23.09 4.50
C ILE A 9 -1.64 22.10 3.50
N PHE A 10 -0.79 21.25 2.94
CA PHE A 10 -1.14 20.12 2.10
C PHE A 10 -0.95 18.83 2.89
N TYR A 11 -2.01 18.02 2.97
CA TYR A 11 -1.98 16.70 3.57
C TYR A 11 -2.08 15.65 2.48
N CYS A 12 -1.17 14.68 2.47
CA CYS A 12 -1.15 13.61 1.48
C CYS A 12 -0.82 12.29 2.14
N ALA A 13 -1.78 11.37 2.17
CA ALA A 13 -1.56 10.00 2.59
C ALA A 13 -1.05 9.16 1.43
N THR A 14 -0.16 8.21 1.72
CA THR A 14 0.32 7.23 0.75
C THR A 14 0.71 5.93 1.44
N PHE A 15 0.87 4.88 0.65
CA PHE A 15 1.42 3.60 1.08
C PHE A 15 2.95 3.61 1.00
N GLY A 16 3.57 2.70 1.75
CA GLY A 16 4.97 2.35 1.65
C GLY A 16 5.19 1.08 0.84
N GLU A 17 6.44 0.86 0.48
CA GLU A 17 6.88 -0.23 -0.38
C GLU A 17 6.83 -1.63 0.24
N ASN A 18 6.66 -1.73 1.56
CA ASN A 18 6.65 -2.99 2.31
C ASN A 18 5.27 -3.36 2.87
N GLY A 19 4.20 -2.82 2.28
CA GLY A 19 2.81 -3.10 2.69
C GLY A 19 2.15 -4.28 1.99
N VAL A 20 0.82 -4.26 1.95
CA VAL A 20 -0.07 -5.32 1.45
C VAL A 20 0.36 -5.88 0.09
N VAL A 21 0.63 -5.02 -0.90
CA VAL A 21 0.96 -5.47 -2.26
C VAL A 21 2.27 -6.25 -2.29
N ASN A 22 3.29 -5.80 -1.55
CA ASN A 22 4.58 -6.49 -1.49
C ASN A 22 4.46 -7.84 -0.75
N TYR A 23 3.66 -7.87 0.32
CA TYR A 23 3.33 -9.13 1.01
C TYR A 23 2.67 -10.13 0.05
N LEU A 24 1.61 -9.72 -0.64
CA LEU A 24 0.89 -10.58 -1.60
C LEU A 24 1.81 -11.05 -2.74
N ALA A 25 2.61 -10.15 -3.32
CA ALA A 25 3.58 -10.53 -4.34
C ALA A 25 4.59 -11.57 -3.84
N SER A 26 5.07 -11.43 -2.60
CA SER A 26 5.97 -12.42 -1.99
C SER A 26 5.29 -13.77 -1.76
N LEU A 27 4.00 -13.74 -1.41
CA LEU A 27 3.20 -14.92 -1.11
C LEU A 27 2.87 -15.71 -2.37
N PHE A 28 2.79 -15.09 -3.55
CA PHE A 28 2.46 -15.73 -4.83
C PHE A 28 3.61 -15.74 -5.84
N LYS A 29 4.86 -15.51 -5.39
CA LYS A 29 6.04 -15.37 -6.26
C LYS A 29 6.38 -16.60 -7.12
N ASP A 30 5.86 -17.76 -6.74
CA ASP A 30 6.01 -19.04 -7.45
C ASP A 30 4.90 -19.27 -8.49
N GLU A 31 3.81 -18.52 -8.42
CA GLU A 31 2.68 -18.58 -9.35
C GLU A 31 2.79 -17.49 -10.42
N VAL A 32 3.20 -16.28 -10.04
CA VAL A 32 3.25 -15.10 -10.92
C VAL A 32 4.49 -14.25 -10.64
N ASN A 33 4.92 -13.51 -11.66
CA ASN A 33 5.99 -12.52 -11.50
C ASN A 33 5.37 -11.12 -11.44
N GLN A 34 4.75 -10.81 -10.30
CA GLN A 34 4.09 -9.53 -10.11
C GLN A 34 5.10 -8.38 -10.22
N ASP A 35 4.94 -7.58 -11.27
CA ASP A 35 5.68 -6.33 -11.41
C ASP A 35 5.23 -5.33 -10.32
N LEU A 36 6.19 -4.87 -9.51
CA LEU A 36 6.01 -3.89 -8.44
C LEU A 36 6.58 -2.51 -8.82
N GLU A 37 6.92 -2.28 -10.10
CA GLU A 37 7.67 -1.09 -10.55
C GLU A 37 6.92 0.23 -10.35
N ASN A 38 5.59 0.23 -10.19
CA ASN A 38 4.82 1.46 -10.05
C ASN A 38 4.89 2.08 -8.63
N ARG A 39 6.12 2.32 -8.14
CA ARG A 39 6.48 2.99 -6.89
C ARG A 39 6.76 4.49 -7.10
N THR A 40 5.99 5.10 -8.00
CA THR A 40 6.21 6.50 -8.43
C THR A 40 6.14 7.49 -7.26
N PHE A 41 5.28 7.24 -6.26
CA PHE A 41 5.20 8.04 -5.04
C PHE A 41 4.81 7.18 -3.83
N THR A 42 5.75 6.99 -2.89
CA THR A 42 5.63 6.11 -1.71
C THR A 42 6.08 6.85 -0.45
N LEU A 43 5.93 6.22 0.72
CA LEU A 43 6.50 6.78 1.96
C LEU A 43 8.02 6.95 1.88
N GLN A 44 8.71 6.06 1.16
CA GLN A 44 10.17 6.05 1.02
C GLN A 44 10.69 7.25 0.22
N ASN A 45 9.93 7.72 -0.77
CA ASN A 45 10.39 8.76 -1.69
C ASN A 45 9.57 10.07 -1.62
N GLY A 46 8.37 10.05 -1.04
CA GLY A 46 7.41 11.14 -1.13
C GLY A 46 7.89 12.43 -0.45
N LYS A 47 8.54 12.33 0.71
CA LYS A 47 9.14 13.50 1.38
C LYS A 47 10.15 14.21 0.48
N ARG A 48 11.01 13.46 -0.21
CA ARG A 48 12.01 14.00 -1.14
C ARG A 48 11.34 14.74 -2.30
N TYR A 49 10.24 14.22 -2.84
CA TYR A 49 9.51 14.88 -3.92
C TYR A 49 8.79 16.14 -3.44
N LEU A 50 8.09 16.07 -2.31
CA LEU A 50 7.36 17.21 -1.77
C LEU A 50 8.29 18.35 -1.33
N SER A 51 9.48 18.03 -0.80
CA SER A 51 10.47 19.04 -0.37
C SER A 51 11.00 19.90 -1.52
N ARG A 52 10.76 19.53 -2.79
CA ARG A 52 11.07 20.37 -3.96
C ARG A 52 10.09 21.53 -4.15
N TYR A 53 8.91 21.43 -3.53
CA TYR A 53 7.81 22.37 -3.74
C TYR A 53 7.36 23.04 -2.43
N PHE A 54 7.61 22.44 -1.28
CA PHE A 54 7.15 22.96 0.02
C PHE A 54 8.33 23.33 0.91
N ASN A 55 8.12 24.33 1.77
CA ASN A 55 9.16 24.85 2.68
C ASN A 55 9.48 23.85 3.79
N SER A 56 8.45 23.21 4.32
CA SER A 56 8.57 22.15 5.32
C SER A 56 7.68 20.96 4.94
N VAL A 57 8.19 19.75 5.18
CA VAL A 57 7.48 18.49 4.96
C VAL A 57 7.76 17.57 6.13
N ASP A 58 6.74 17.33 6.94
CA ASP A 58 6.76 16.33 8.01
C ASP A 58 6.18 15.02 7.52
N THR A 59 6.62 13.91 8.13
CA THR A 59 6.07 12.58 7.89
C THR A 59 5.41 12.10 9.17
N LEU A 60 4.16 11.66 9.07
CA LEU A 60 3.46 10.97 10.13
C LEU A 60 3.23 9.53 9.67
N LEU A 61 3.85 8.57 10.36
CA LEU A 61 3.67 7.15 10.08
C LEU A 61 2.44 6.64 10.83
N TYR A 62 1.72 5.71 10.21
CA TYR A 62 0.61 4.99 10.81
C TYR A 62 1.05 3.54 11.02
N ASP A 63 1.38 3.21 12.27
CA ASP A 63 1.84 1.89 12.68
C ASP A 63 0.63 0.99 12.98
N ASP A 64 0.33 0.09 12.05
CA ASP A 64 -0.84 -0.77 12.09
C ASP A 64 -0.64 -2.00 11.18
N GLU A 65 -1.53 -2.99 11.28
CA GLU A 65 -1.53 -4.22 10.49
C GLU A 65 -2.93 -4.55 10.00
N LEU A 66 -3.05 -5.22 8.84
CA LEU A 66 -4.34 -5.66 8.35
C LEU A 66 -4.65 -7.04 8.92
N GLN A 67 -5.61 -7.06 9.82
CA GLN A 67 -6.13 -8.26 10.46
C GLN A 67 -7.30 -8.81 9.66
N VAL A 68 -7.06 -9.85 8.87
CA VAL A 68 -8.07 -10.49 8.04
C VAL A 68 -8.65 -11.68 8.78
N THR A 69 -9.91 -11.59 9.17
CA THR A 69 -10.64 -12.68 9.86
C THR A 69 -11.49 -13.52 8.90
N SER A 70 -11.54 -13.16 7.62
CA SER A 70 -12.37 -13.79 6.59
C SER A 70 -11.55 -13.98 5.33
N ILE A 71 -11.27 -15.23 4.98
CA ILE A 71 -10.53 -15.59 3.75
C ILE A 71 -11.31 -15.14 2.51
N ASP A 72 -12.64 -15.29 2.52
CA ASP A 72 -13.49 -14.91 1.38
C ASP A 72 -13.36 -13.42 1.03
N ASP A 73 -13.23 -12.56 2.04
CA ASP A 73 -13.08 -11.13 1.81
C ASP A 73 -11.72 -10.79 1.20
N LEU A 74 -10.65 -11.47 1.63
CA LEU A 74 -9.32 -11.28 1.07
C LEU A 74 -9.19 -11.86 -0.34
N VAL A 75 -9.83 -12.99 -0.63
CA VAL A 75 -9.93 -13.55 -1.99
C VAL A 75 -10.60 -12.54 -2.93
N LYS A 76 -11.77 -12.01 -2.56
CA LYS A 76 -12.49 -11.00 -3.35
C LYS A 76 -11.68 -9.72 -3.52
N TYR A 77 -10.98 -9.28 -2.47
CA TYR A 77 -10.11 -8.11 -2.53
C TYR A 77 -8.99 -8.30 -3.57
N ILE A 78 -8.30 -9.45 -3.56
CA ILE A 78 -7.26 -9.76 -4.54
C ILE A 78 -7.85 -9.83 -5.97
N GLN A 79 -8.98 -10.51 -6.14
CA GLN A 79 -9.66 -10.60 -7.44
C GLN A 79 -10.14 -9.24 -7.98
N SER A 80 -10.37 -8.26 -7.10
CA SER A 80 -10.71 -6.90 -7.54
C SER A 80 -9.59 -6.23 -8.37
N PHE A 81 -8.37 -6.76 -8.32
CA PHE A 81 -7.24 -6.29 -9.12
C PHE A 81 -7.14 -6.96 -10.50
N LYS A 82 -8.11 -7.80 -10.88
CA LYS A 82 -8.14 -8.46 -12.19
C LYS A 82 -8.02 -7.44 -13.33
N GLY A 83 -7.10 -7.70 -14.26
CA GLY A 83 -6.79 -6.80 -15.37
C GLY A 83 -5.82 -5.65 -15.03
N ILE A 84 -5.40 -5.52 -13.77
CA ILE A 84 -4.44 -4.50 -13.30
C ILE A 84 -3.20 -5.16 -12.67
N SER A 85 -3.34 -6.38 -12.14
CA SER A 85 -2.25 -7.16 -11.55
C SER A 85 -2.29 -8.63 -12.01
N GLU A 86 -1.13 -9.29 -12.00
CA GLU A 86 -1.04 -10.72 -12.31
C GLU A 86 -1.69 -11.55 -11.21
N ILE A 87 -1.48 -11.17 -9.94
CA ILE A 87 -2.06 -11.86 -8.78
C ILE A 87 -3.59 -11.86 -8.84
N GLY A 88 -4.22 -10.73 -9.17
CA GLY A 88 -5.68 -10.62 -9.27
C GLY A 88 -6.28 -11.42 -10.43
N SER A 89 -5.43 -11.95 -11.33
CA SER A 89 -5.85 -12.78 -12.46
C SER A 89 -5.67 -14.28 -12.20
N LEU A 90 -5.13 -14.67 -11.04
CA LEU A 90 -5.04 -16.06 -10.62
C LEU A 90 -6.43 -16.68 -10.38
N GLU A 91 -6.50 -17.99 -10.56
CA GLU A 91 -7.70 -18.75 -10.24
C GLU A 91 -8.01 -18.67 -8.74
N GLU A 92 -9.30 -18.58 -8.40
CA GLU A 92 -9.75 -18.40 -7.01
C GLU A 92 -9.21 -19.50 -6.09
N GLU A 93 -9.21 -20.75 -6.55
CA GLU A 93 -8.76 -21.91 -5.78
C GLU A 93 -7.28 -21.80 -5.39
N ILE A 94 -6.43 -21.28 -6.28
CA ILE A 94 -5.01 -21.05 -6.02
C ILE A 94 -4.84 -19.97 -4.95
N ILE A 95 -5.55 -18.85 -5.10
CA ILE A 95 -5.53 -17.74 -4.14
C ILE A 95 -5.97 -18.25 -2.76
N ARG A 96 -7.13 -18.89 -2.70
CA ARG A 96 -7.74 -19.38 -1.47
C ARG A 96 -6.81 -20.35 -0.74
N LYS A 97 -6.32 -21.39 -1.43
CA LYS A 97 -5.45 -22.40 -0.83
C LYS A 97 -4.18 -21.79 -0.22
N ARG A 98 -3.60 -20.80 -0.89
CA ARG A 98 -2.42 -20.07 -0.38
C ARG A 98 -2.73 -19.23 0.85
N LEU A 99 -3.88 -18.54 0.87
CA LEU A 99 -4.28 -17.73 2.02
C LEU A 99 -4.63 -18.61 3.22
N GLU A 100 -5.28 -19.76 3.00
CA GLU A 100 -5.61 -20.72 4.05
C GLU A 100 -4.36 -21.28 4.74
N SER A 101 -3.22 -21.45 4.04
CA SER A 101 -1.97 -21.89 4.67
C SER A 101 -1.33 -20.84 5.58
N GLU A 102 -1.62 -19.56 5.36
CA GLU A 102 -1.15 -18.44 6.19
C GLU A 102 -2.15 -18.08 7.32
N PHE A 103 -3.36 -18.63 7.27
CA PHE A 103 -4.40 -18.33 8.25
C PHE A 103 -4.15 -19.11 9.53
N ASN A 104 -3.96 -18.40 10.65
CA ASN A 104 -3.63 -19.01 11.93
C ASN A 104 -4.39 -18.32 13.06
N ASN A 105 -4.83 -19.10 14.07
CA ASN A 105 -5.56 -18.57 15.24
C ASN A 105 -6.77 -17.70 14.89
N GLY A 106 -7.47 -18.01 13.79
CA GLY A 106 -8.67 -17.29 13.35
C GLY A 106 -8.40 -16.00 12.56
N MET A 107 -7.16 -15.74 12.15
CA MET A 107 -6.78 -14.53 11.43
C MET A 107 -5.56 -14.72 10.52
N LEU A 108 -5.46 -13.88 9.50
CA LEU A 108 -4.24 -13.68 8.70
C LEU A 108 -3.80 -12.23 8.89
N ILE A 109 -2.56 -12.05 9.33
CA ILE A 109 -1.96 -10.73 9.58
C ILE A 109 -1.16 -10.32 8.35
N ILE A 110 -1.53 -9.22 7.72
CA ILE A 110 -0.80 -8.64 6.59
C ILE A 110 -0.13 -7.35 7.05
N PRO A 111 1.20 -7.19 6.84
CA PRO A 111 1.89 -5.95 7.10
C PRO A 111 1.26 -4.78 6.33
N LYS A 112 1.02 -3.67 7.03
CA LYS A 112 0.65 -2.41 6.40
C LYS A 112 1.79 -1.42 6.57
N GLU A 113 2.02 -0.63 5.53
CA GLU A 113 2.92 0.50 5.59
C GLU A 113 2.16 1.69 5.03
N TYR A 114 1.60 2.51 5.92
CA TYR A 114 0.85 3.71 5.55
C TYR A 114 1.32 4.89 6.38
N GLY A 115 1.09 6.07 5.84
CA GLY A 115 1.41 7.30 6.53
C GLY A 115 0.99 8.48 5.68
N MET A 116 1.31 9.66 6.17
CA MET A 116 1.00 10.89 5.48
C MET A 116 2.13 11.90 5.59
N PHE A 117 2.19 12.76 4.59
CA PHE A 117 3.02 13.95 4.59
C PHE A 117 2.19 15.18 4.93
N ILE A 118 2.75 16.04 5.77
CA ILE A 118 2.21 17.36 6.12
C ILE A 118 3.17 18.39 5.54
N ALA A 119 2.77 19.01 4.43
CA ALA A 119 3.62 19.94 3.70
C ALA A 119 3.09 21.38 3.81
N ARG A 120 3.94 22.34 4.18
CA ARG A 120 3.53 23.74 4.40
C ARG A 120 4.11 24.67 3.35
N LYS A 121 3.28 25.61 2.91
CA LYS A 121 3.69 26.75 2.08
C LYS A 121 3.86 27.95 2.98
N GLU A 122 5.09 28.40 3.17
CA GLU A 122 5.41 29.53 4.07
C GLU A 122 5.46 30.87 3.33
N SER A 123 5.62 30.86 2.00
CA SER A 123 5.59 32.03 1.12
C SER A 123 4.83 31.73 -0.17
#